data_AF-A0A7K1V3A6-F1
#
_entry.id   AF-A0A7K1V3A6-F1
#
_cell.length_a   1.000
_cell.length_b   1.000
_cell.length_c   1.000
_cell.angle_alpha   90.00
_cell.angle_beta   90.00
_cell.angle_gamma   90.00
#
_symmetry.space_group_name_H-M   'P 1'
#
loop_
_entity.id
_entity.type
_entity.pdbx_description
1 polymer ?
#
loop_
_entity_poly.entity_id
_entity_poly.type
_entity_poly.pdbx_seq_one_letter_code
_entity_poly.pdbx_strand_id
1 'polypeptide(L)'
;MFNWYVGLLALSGVIMLVLAALRQGQNDWSRALNAIFGVGFLGYAFYLAFLFDGGSYFIFFQAFILPVMMIVNFFRNRTPKPKLTETQKAWRAYQQSTGHE
;
A
#
# COMPACT_ATOMS: atom_id res chain seq x y z
N MET A 1 10.68 25.99 -1.41
CA MET A 1 9.54 25.19 -1.91
C MET A 1 9.98 23.90 -2.59
N PHE A 2 10.82 23.96 -3.64
CA PHE A 2 11.31 22.79 -4.39
C PHE A 2 12.09 21.76 -3.53
N ASN A 3 13.10 22.19 -2.76
CA ASN A 3 13.90 21.28 -1.92
C ASN A 3 13.08 20.56 -0.83
N TRP A 4 12.05 21.20 -0.30
CA TRP A 4 11.21 20.59 0.74
C TRP A 4 10.33 19.48 0.17
N TYR A 5 9.74 19.69 -1.01
CA TYR A 5 8.97 18.67 -1.71
C TYR A 5 9.82 17.45 -2.05
N VAL A 6 11.02 17.66 -2.62
CA VAL A 6 11.96 16.60 -2.97
C VAL A 6 12.41 15.82 -1.72
N GLY A 7 12.73 16.53 -0.63
CA GLY A 7 13.11 15.92 0.65
C GLY A 7 12.00 15.07 1.26
N LEU A 8 10.76 15.55 1.24
CA LEU A 8 9.59 14.78 1.70
C LEU A 8 9.33 13.56 0.82
N LEU A 9 9.50 13.67 -0.49
CA LEU A 9 9.36 12.57 -1.44
C LEU A 9 10.40 11.48 -1.19
N ALA A 10 11.66 11.89 -1.00
CA ALA A 10 12.76 10.99 -0.70
C ALA A 10 12.53 10.29 0.64
N LEU A 11 12.15 11.02 1.69
CA LEU A 11 11.87 10.47 3.01
C LEU A 11 10.70 9.48 2.98
N SER A 12 9.59 9.84 2.32
CA SER A 12 8.43 8.96 2.15
C SER A 12 8.76 7.72 1.33
N GLY A 13 9.57 7.88 0.27
CA GLY A 13 10.21 6.82 -0.47
C GLY A 13 10.86 5.87 0.52
N VAL A 14 11.95 6.30 1.18
CA VAL A 14 12.79 5.51 2.09
C VAL A 14 11.97 4.73 3.12
N ILE A 15 10.99 5.38 3.75
CA ILE A 15 10.13 4.73 4.75
C ILE A 15 9.37 3.54 4.13
N MET A 16 8.85 3.66 2.90
CA MET A 16 8.15 2.55 2.24
C MET A 16 9.06 1.37 1.91
N LEU A 17 10.31 1.57 1.49
CA LEU A 17 11.25 0.45 1.26
C LEU A 17 11.80 -0.15 2.56
N VAL A 18 11.95 0.63 3.64
CA VAL A 18 12.19 0.07 4.97
C VAL A 18 11.02 -0.81 5.41
N LEU A 19 9.78 -0.35 5.25
CA LEU A 19 8.57 -1.13 5.57
C LEU A 19 8.40 -2.37 4.67
N ALA A 20 8.85 -2.32 3.42
CA ALA A 20 8.87 -3.47 2.52
C ALA A 20 9.97 -4.48 2.91
N ALA A 21 11.12 -4.01 3.41
CA ALA A 21 12.23 -4.85 3.86
C ALA A 21 11.91 -5.56 5.18
N LEU A 22 11.19 -4.89 6.09
CA LEU A 22 10.76 -5.45 7.36
C LEU A 22 9.63 -6.45 7.14
N ARG A 23 9.96 -7.75 7.22
CA ARG A 23 9.06 -8.87 6.95
C ARG A 23 8.16 -9.17 8.16
N GLN A 24 7.33 -8.21 8.55
CA GLN A 24 6.48 -8.32 9.74
C GLN A 24 5.06 -8.77 9.37
N GLY A 25 4.89 -10.08 9.10
CA GLY A 25 3.57 -10.71 8.92
C GLY A 25 2.72 -10.15 7.77
N GLN A 26 3.31 -9.41 6.84
CA GLN A 26 2.62 -8.85 5.67
C GLN A 26 2.48 -9.90 4.56
N ASN A 27 1.32 -9.90 3.90
CA ASN A 27 1.11 -10.66 2.66
C ASN A 27 2.17 -10.28 1.62
N ASP A 28 2.70 -11.25 0.87
CA ASP A 28 3.72 -11.00 -0.15
C ASP A 28 3.29 -9.93 -1.17
N TRP A 29 1.98 -9.83 -1.42
CA TRP A 29 1.41 -8.81 -2.30
C TRP A 29 1.55 -7.39 -1.78
N SER A 30 1.34 -7.14 -0.48
CA SER A 30 1.51 -5.79 0.07
C SER A 30 2.98 -5.39 0.13
N ARG A 31 3.86 -6.37 0.33
CA ARG A 31 5.31 -6.15 0.34
C ARG A 31 5.82 -5.75 -1.04
N ALA A 32 5.37 -6.45 -2.09
CA ALA A 32 5.70 -6.11 -3.48
C ALA A 32 5.24 -4.70 -3.84
N LEU A 33 4.03 -4.31 -3.43
CA LEU A 33 3.51 -2.96 -3.68
C LEU A 33 4.32 -1.89 -2.95
N ASN A 34 4.60 -2.06 -1.65
CA ASN A 34 5.45 -1.12 -0.91
C ASN A 34 6.83 -0.96 -1.56
N ALA A 35 7.42 -2.05 -2.08
CA ALA A 35 8.69 -1.98 -2.79
C ALA A 35 8.58 -1.20 -4.11
N ILE A 36 7.57 -1.49 -4.94
CA ILE A 36 7.37 -0.82 -6.24
C ILE A 36 7.14 0.69 -6.06
N PHE A 37 6.26 1.07 -5.13
CA PHE A 37 5.99 2.50 -4.88
C PHE A 37 7.14 3.19 -4.16
N GLY A 38 7.80 2.50 -3.23
CA GLY A 38 9.00 3.01 -2.58
C GLY A 38 10.10 3.34 -3.59
N VAL A 39 10.38 2.42 -4.52
CA VAL A 39 11.35 2.64 -5.61
C VAL A 39 10.88 3.73 -6.56
N GLY A 40 9.59 3.76 -6.92
CA GLY A 40 9.02 4.79 -7.80
C GLY A 40 9.15 6.21 -7.23
N PHE A 41 8.82 6.40 -5.96
CA PHE A 41 8.98 7.70 -5.30
C PHE A 41 10.43 8.08 -5.07
N LEU A 42 11.26 7.13 -4.65
CA LEU A 42 12.67 7.41 -4.41
C LEU A 42 13.41 7.70 -5.72
N GLY A 43 13.07 7.01 -6.81
CA GLY A 43 13.55 7.28 -8.16
C GLY A 43 13.10 8.64 -8.70
N TYR A 44 11.85 9.04 -8.48
CA TYR A 44 11.37 10.36 -8.89
C TYR A 44 11.98 11.49 -8.05
N ALA A 45 12.18 11.27 -6.74
CA ALA A 45 12.90 12.20 -5.88
C ALA A 45 14.35 12.37 -6.36
N PHE A 46 15.02 11.27 -6.71
CA PHE A 46 16.39 11.28 -7.21
C PHE A 46 16.48 12.02 -8.56
N TYR A 47 15.54 11.78 -9.47
CA TYR A 47 15.46 12.51 -10.75
C TYR A 47 15.36 14.02 -10.53
N LEU A 48 14.45 14.47 -9.65
CA LEU A 48 14.28 15.88 -9.34
C LEU A 48 15.46 16.48 -8.56
N ALA A 49 16.18 15.69 -7.77
CA ALA A 49 17.31 16.16 -6.95
C ALA A 49 18.62 16.29 -7.75
N PHE A 50 18.90 15.37 -8.67
CA PHE A 50 20.21 15.24 -9.31
C PHE A 50 20.22 15.49 -10.82
N LEU A 51 19.12 15.21 -11.52
CA LEU A 51 19.05 15.32 -12.98
C LEU A 51 18.29 16.57 -13.45
N PHE A 52 17.62 17.28 -12.53
CA PHE A 52 16.76 18.40 -12.89
C PHE A 52 17.47 19.75 -12.61
N ASP A 53 17.80 20.49 -13.67
CA ASP A 53 18.67 21.68 -13.61
C ASP A 53 17.91 23.03 -13.70
N GLY A 54 16.65 23.05 -13.24
CA GLY A 54 15.83 24.26 -13.15
C GLY A 54 14.95 24.53 -14.38
N GLY A 55 13.64 24.59 -14.15
CA GLY A 55 12.60 24.72 -15.18
C GLY A 55 11.20 24.52 -14.60
N SER A 56 10.16 24.51 -15.44
CA SER A 56 8.79 24.17 -14.99
C SER A 56 8.63 22.65 -14.82
N TYR A 57 8.31 22.24 -13.60
CA TYR A 57 8.05 20.83 -13.24
C TYR A 57 6.55 20.57 -13.18
N PHE A 58 6.10 19.49 -13.80
CA PHE A 58 4.75 19.00 -13.62
C PHE A 58 4.64 18.22 -12.30
N ILE A 59 3.91 18.79 -11.36
CA ILE A 59 3.62 18.11 -10.10
C ILE A 59 2.42 17.19 -10.32
N PHE A 60 2.68 15.93 -10.60
CA PHE A 60 1.65 14.90 -10.72
C PHE A 60 1.20 14.43 -9.34
N PHE A 61 0.50 15.30 -8.60
CA PHE A 61 -0.15 14.90 -7.34
C PHE A 61 -1.10 13.71 -7.53
N GLN A 62 -1.68 13.54 -8.73
CA GLN A 62 -2.52 12.39 -9.05
C GLN A 62 -1.77 11.06 -9.02
N ALA A 63 -0.46 11.04 -9.32
CA ALA A 63 0.34 9.82 -9.22
C ALA A 63 0.46 9.33 -7.76
N PHE A 64 0.21 10.19 -6.77
CA PHE A 64 0.17 9.86 -5.35
C PHE A 64 -1.17 9.27 -4.90
N ILE A 65 -2.25 9.40 -5.68
CA ILE A 65 -3.57 8.87 -5.32
C ILE A 65 -3.59 7.33 -5.38
N LEU A 66 -2.94 6.75 -6.40
CA LEU A 66 -2.79 5.30 -6.56
C LEU A 66 -2.16 4.61 -5.32
N PRO A 67 -1.00 5.08 -4.82
CA PRO A 67 -0.40 4.50 -3.62
C PRO A 67 -1.25 4.71 -2.36
N VAL A 68 -1.88 5.88 -2.18
CA VAL A 68 -2.77 6.11 -1.04
C VAL A 68 -3.98 5.16 -1.08
N MET A 69 -4.59 4.97 -2.24
CA MET A 69 -5.68 4.02 -2.45
C MET A 69 -5.25 2.58 -2.13
N MET A 70 -4.02 2.18 -2.52
CA MET A 70 -3.49 0.86 -2.17
C MET A 70 -3.23 0.70 -0.68
N ILE A 71 -2.72 1.72 0.01
CA ILE A 71 -2.54 1.72 1.47
C ILE A 71 -3.90 1.57 2.17
N VAL A 72 -4.90 2.36 1.77
CA VAL A 72 -6.26 2.28 2.34
C VAL A 72 -6.86 0.89 2.11
N ASN A 73 -6.70 0.32 0.91
CA ASN A 73 -7.23 -1.02 0.61
C ASN A 73 -6.49 -2.11 1.39
N PHE A 74 -5.19 -1.93 1.63
CA PHE A 74 -4.40 -2.81 2.48
C PHE A 74 -4.89 -2.82 3.94
N PHE A 75 -5.17 -1.65 4.52
CA PHE A 75 -5.74 -1.57 5.86
C PHE A 75 -7.19 -2.06 5.92
N ARG A 76 -8.00 -1.80 4.88
CA ARG A 76 -9.38 -2.27 4.80
C ARG A 76 -9.47 -3.80 4.81
N ASN A 77 -8.58 -4.49 4.08
CA ASN A 77 -8.54 -5.95 4.05
C ASN A 77 -7.97 -6.60 5.33
N ARG A 78 -7.46 -5.81 6.28
CA ARG A 78 -7.05 -6.28 7.62
C ARG A 78 -8.18 -6.27 8.63
N THR A 79 -9.39 -5.84 8.26
CA THR A 79 -10.54 -6.03 9.15
C THR A 79 -10.69 -7.52 9.45
N PRO A 80 -10.60 -7.94 10.73
CA PRO A 80 -10.78 -9.34 11.09
C PRO A 80 -12.15 -9.76 10.58
N LYS A 81 -12.21 -10.82 9.76
CA LYS A 81 -13.50 -11.42 9.44
C LYS A 81 -14.15 -11.77 10.78
N PRO A 82 -15.33 -11.23 11.11
CA PRO A 82 -15.96 -11.48 12.38
C PRO A 82 -16.06 -13.00 12.56
N LYS A 83 -15.54 -13.52 13.67
CA LYS A 83 -15.65 -14.94 13.99
C LYS A 83 -17.14 -15.25 14.06
N LEU A 84 -17.61 -16.13 13.18
CA LEU A 84 -19.00 -16.59 13.17
C LEU A 84 -19.38 -17.05 14.58
N THR A 85 -20.48 -16.53 15.13
CA THR A 85 -21.04 -16.98 16.40
C THR A 85 -21.38 -18.48 16.30
N GLU A 86 -21.34 -19.22 17.40
CA GLU A 86 -21.62 -20.68 17.38
C GLU A 86 -22.96 -21.01 16.71
N THR A 87 -23.97 -20.18 16.92
CA THR A 87 -25.26 -20.26 16.23
C THR A 87 -25.13 -20.12 14.72
N GLN A 88 -24.36 -19.15 14.23
CA GLN A 88 -24.11 -18.93 12.80
C GLN A 88 -23.33 -20.09 12.16
N LYS A 89 -22.42 -20.73 12.90
CA LYS A 89 -21.73 -21.95 12.45
C LYS A 89 -22.70 -23.13 12.30
N ALA A 90 -23.60 -23.32 13.28
CA ALA A 90 -24.60 -24.39 13.25
C ALA A 90 -25.57 -24.25 12.07
N TRP A 91 -26.06 -23.03 11.80
CA TRP A 91 -26.91 -22.75 10.63
C TRP A 91 -26.22 -23.03 9.29
N ARG A 92 -24.92 -22.70 9.18
CA ARG A 92 -24.15 -22.97 7.96
C ARG A 92 -23.93 -24.48 7.74
N ALA A 93 -23.70 -25.23 8.82
CA ALA A 93 -23.57 -26.69 8.75
C ALA A 93 -24.89 -27.35 8.33
N TYR A 94 -26.03 -26.88 8.84
CA TYR A 94 -27.36 -27.35 8.45
C TYR A 94 -27.70 -27.09 6.97
N GLN A 95 -27.33 -25.92 6.45
CA GLN A 95 -27.50 -25.60 5.02
C GLN A 95 -26.64 -26.48 4.12
N GLN A 96 -25.43 -26.84 4.56
CA GLN A 96 -24.56 -27.75 3.80
C GLN A 96 -25.13 -29.16 3.76
N SER A 97 -25.74 -29.66 4.84
CA SER A 97 -26.34 -31.00 4.85
C SER A 97 -27.63 -31.11 4.03
N THR A 98 -28.41 -30.02 3.92
CA THR A 98 -29.68 -30.01 3.18
C THR A 98 -29.55 -29.71 1.69
N GLY A 99 -28.41 -29.18 1.23
CA GLY A 99 -28.14 -28.94 -0.19
C GLY A 99 -27.56 -30.12 -0.96
N HIS A 100 -27.36 -31.28 -0.31
CA HIS A 100 -26.76 -32.49 -0.88
C HIS A 100 -27.74 -33.68 -1.01
N GLU A 101 -29.04 -33.45 -0.82
CA GLU A 101 -30.13 -34.42 -1.05
C GLU A 101 -30.96 -34.02 -2.27
#